data_AF-A0A941CWF6-F1
#
_entry.id   AF-A0A941CWF6-F1
#
_cell.length_a   1.000
_cell.length_b   1.000
_cell.length_c   1.000
_cell.angle_alpha   90.00
_cell.angle_beta   90.00
_cell.angle_gamma   90.00
#
_symmetry.space_group_name_H-M   'P 1'
#
loop_
_entity.id
_entity.type
_entity.pdbx_description
1 polymer ?
#
loop_
_entity_poly.entity_id
_entity_poly.type
_entity_poly.pdbx_seq_one_letter_code
_entity_poly.pdbx_strand_id
1 'polypeptide(L)'
;MEIISLNGVIPKIPALTPSKAVLNGVIPEIPATTPSIAVLNGVTSKIPALTPATAVLNGVISKIPALTPATAVLNGVITKIPAPSPSKAVLNGVITKIPALTPARVVLNGVISEIPALTPAIAVLNGVIPEIPAPPPSRVLLLPKMILGLTLIV
;
A
#
# COMPACT_ATOMS: atom_id res chain seq x y z
N MET A 1 18.18 13.86 -16.02
CA MET A 1 17.28 13.03 -15.20
C MET A 1 17.04 13.79 -13.90
N GLU A 2 15.83 14.32 -13.72
CA GLU A 2 15.52 15.17 -12.57
C GLU A 2 15.14 14.30 -11.36
N ILE A 3 15.79 14.55 -10.22
CA ILE A 3 15.55 13.88 -8.94
C ILE A 3 15.16 14.95 -7.93
N ILE A 4 14.06 14.73 -7.23
CA ILE A 4 13.61 15.61 -6.16
C ILE A 4 13.79 14.89 -4.83
N SER A 5 14.43 15.57 -3.88
CA SER A 5 14.59 15.14 -2.50
C SER A 5 14.18 16.26 -1.57
N LEU A 6 13.08 16.08 -0.85
CA LEU A 6 12.55 17.04 0.12
C LEU A 6 12.56 16.42 1.52
N ASN A 7 12.96 17.20 2.53
CA ASN A 7 13.03 16.76 3.93
C ASN A 7 12.37 17.79 4.86
N GLY A 8 11.67 17.32 5.89
CA GLY A 8 11.11 18.14 6.96
C GLY A 8 9.59 18.32 6.88
N VAL A 9 9.10 19.47 7.35
CA VAL A 9 7.67 19.83 7.25
C VAL A 9 7.46 20.54 5.92
N ILE A 10 6.73 19.90 5.02
CA ILE A 10 6.55 20.38 3.64
C ILE A 10 5.07 20.71 3.44
N PRO A 11 4.66 21.97 3.68
CA PRO A 11 3.26 22.36 3.59
C PRO A 11 2.72 22.32 2.16
N LYS A 12 3.60 22.48 1.16
CA LYS A 12 3.25 22.42 -0.26
C LYS A 12 4.43 21.91 -1.08
N ILE A 13 4.17 20.93 -1.92
CA ILE A 13 5.12 20.46 -2.94
C ILE A 13 4.72 21.09 -4.28
N PRO A 14 5.65 21.66 -5.05
CA PRO A 14 5.36 22.15 -6.40
C PRO A 14 4.98 20.99 -7.34
N ALA A 15 4.12 21.26 -8.33
CA ALA A 15 3.83 20.28 -9.38
C ALA A 15 5.07 20.05 -10.24
N LEU A 16 5.69 18.87 -10.12
CA LEU A 16 6.94 18.52 -10.77
C LEU A 16 6.81 17.10 -11.34
N THR A 17 7.46 16.81 -12.47
CA THR A 17 7.47 15.48 -13.10
C THR A 17 8.88 14.88 -13.04
N PRO A 18 9.44 14.65 -11.84
CA PRO A 18 10.77 14.10 -11.73
C PRO A 18 10.77 12.65 -12.18
N SER A 19 11.93 12.17 -12.61
CA SER A 19 12.13 10.73 -12.81
C SER A 19 12.09 9.94 -11.49
N LYS A 20 12.46 10.60 -10.38
CA LYS A 20 12.47 10.04 -9.03
C LYS A 20 12.10 11.12 -8.00
N ALA A 21 11.16 10.80 -7.13
CA ALA A 21 10.77 11.64 -6.00
C ALA A 21 11.08 10.93 -4.67
N VAL A 22 11.78 11.61 -3.77
CA VAL A 22 12.05 11.18 -2.39
C VAL A 22 11.54 12.26 -1.45
N LEU A 23 10.58 11.89 -0.62
CA LEU A 23 9.89 12.80 0.27
C LEU A 23 9.99 12.26 1.70
N ASN A 24 10.64 13.01 2.60
CA ASN A 24 10.82 12.61 3.99
C ASN A 24 10.23 13.66 4.94
N GLY A 25 9.34 13.26 5.84
CA GLY A 25 8.83 14.11 6.93
C GLY A 25 7.30 14.22 6.98
N VAL A 26 6.80 15.42 7.31
CA VAL A 26 5.36 15.68 7.48
C VAL A 26 4.84 16.43 6.26
N ILE A 27 3.97 15.78 5.51
CA ILE A 27 3.49 16.26 4.21
C ILE A 27 1.97 16.17 4.22
N PRO A 28 1.25 17.29 4.37
CA PRO A 28 -0.21 17.26 4.38
C PRO A 28 -0.78 16.74 3.05
N GLU A 29 -0.22 17.21 1.94
CA GLU A 29 -0.68 16.89 0.59
C GLU A 29 0.50 16.81 -0.40
N ILE A 30 0.46 15.77 -1.24
CA ILE A 30 1.37 15.60 -2.38
C ILE A 30 0.58 15.98 -3.66
N PRO A 31 1.16 16.71 -4.63
CA PRO A 31 0.54 16.97 -5.94
C PRO A 31 0.57 15.73 -6.83
N ALA A 32 -0.38 15.63 -7.75
CA ALA A 32 -0.41 14.52 -8.71
C ALA A 32 0.86 14.55 -9.56
N THR A 33 1.64 13.47 -9.50
CA THR A 33 2.92 13.33 -10.21
C THR A 33 3.06 11.89 -10.71
N THR A 34 3.83 11.69 -11.78
CA THR A 34 4.08 10.37 -12.38
C THR A 34 5.57 10.04 -12.44
N PRO A 35 6.28 10.05 -11.30
CA PRO A 35 7.69 9.68 -11.31
C PRO A 35 7.83 8.19 -11.64
N SER A 36 8.94 7.79 -12.25
CA SER A 36 9.22 6.35 -12.40
C SER A 36 9.36 5.68 -11.04
N ILE A 37 9.87 6.42 -10.03
CA ILE A 37 10.05 5.95 -8.65
C ILE A 37 9.53 7.00 -7.67
N ALA A 38 8.63 6.60 -6.77
CA ALA A 38 8.18 7.42 -5.64
C ALA A 38 8.59 6.76 -4.31
N VAL A 39 9.30 7.51 -3.47
CA VAL A 39 9.63 7.11 -2.10
C VAL A 39 9.08 8.17 -1.14
N LEU A 40 8.23 7.73 -0.22
CA LEU A 40 7.63 8.56 0.81
C LEU A 40 7.92 7.97 2.18
N ASN A 41 8.61 8.71 3.05
CA ASN A 41 8.88 8.32 4.42
C ASN A 41 8.32 9.39 5.39
N GLY A 42 7.40 9.01 6.27
CA GLY A 42 6.92 9.90 7.34
C GLY A 42 5.40 9.91 7.49
N VAL A 43 4.85 11.09 7.75
CA VAL A 43 3.42 11.28 8.03
C VAL A 43 2.78 12.00 6.86
N THR A 44 1.73 11.41 6.29
CA THR A 44 1.03 12.00 5.16
C THR A 44 -0.48 11.83 5.30
N SER A 45 -1.20 12.95 5.34
CA SER A 45 -2.65 12.93 5.46
C SER A 45 -3.30 12.46 4.16
N LYS A 46 -2.78 12.95 3.02
CA LYS A 46 -3.35 12.64 1.71
C LYS A 46 -2.26 12.56 0.63
N ILE A 47 -2.21 11.40 -0.01
CA ILE A 47 -1.48 11.20 -1.28
C ILE A 47 -2.49 11.45 -2.41
N PRO A 48 -2.13 11.94 -3.60
CA PRO A 48 -3.01 12.02 -4.76
C PRO A 48 -2.96 10.68 -5.52
N ALA A 49 -3.62 10.62 -6.68
CA ALA A 49 -3.41 9.52 -7.61
C ALA A 49 -1.94 9.51 -8.07
N LEU A 50 -1.22 8.41 -7.86
CA LEU A 50 0.15 8.22 -8.33
C LEU A 50 0.25 6.93 -9.17
N THR A 51 0.90 7.02 -10.32
CA THR A 51 1.13 5.87 -11.23
C THR A 51 2.63 5.60 -11.48
N PRO A 52 3.47 5.49 -10.44
CA PRO A 52 4.89 5.26 -10.65
C PRO A 52 5.15 3.81 -11.06
N ALA A 53 6.27 3.50 -11.72
CA ALA A 53 6.63 2.10 -11.92
C ALA A 53 6.85 1.40 -10.56
N THR A 54 7.43 2.13 -9.58
CA THR A 54 7.65 1.65 -8.21
C THR A 54 7.21 2.69 -7.18
N ALA A 55 6.44 2.26 -6.18
CA ALA A 55 6.06 3.06 -5.02
C ALA A 55 6.55 2.41 -3.72
N VAL A 56 7.27 3.17 -2.90
CA VAL A 56 7.67 2.78 -1.55
C VAL A 56 7.13 3.80 -0.56
N LEU A 57 6.31 3.34 0.38
CA LEU A 57 5.64 4.17 1.36
C LEU A 57 5.95 3.63 2.75
N ASN A 58 6.64 4.41 3.57
CA ASN A 58 6.97 4.06 4.95
C ASN A 58 6.42 5.11 5.92
N GLY A 59 5.61 4.71 6.90
CA GLY A 59 5.16 5.60 7.97
C GLY A 59 3.64 5.59 8.19
N VAL A 60 3.08 6.76 8.51
CA VAL A 60 1.66 6.91 8.86
C VAL A 60 0.93 7.62 7.74
N ILE A 61 0.00 6.92 7.08
CA ILE A 61 -0.73 7.45 5.93
C ILE A 61 -2.23 7.32 6.17
N SER A 62 -2.92 8.46 6.26
CA SER A 62 -4.36 8.44 6.52
C SER A 62 -5.16 8.04 5.28
N LYS A 63 -4.81 8.58 4.10
CA LYS A 63 -5.56 8.33 2.88
C LYS A 63 -4.69 8.28 1.64
N ILE A 64 -4.89 7.21 0.87
CA ILE A 64 -4.44 7.09 -0.51
C ILE A 64 -5.72 7.02 -1.38
N PRO A 65 -5.88 7.83 -2.45
CA PRO A 65 -7.08 7.85 -3.30
C PRO A 65 -6.92 7.03 -4.59
N ALA A 66 -5.70 6.92 -5.15
CA ALA A 66 -5.36 5.91 -6.15
C ALA A 66 -3.84 5.66 -6.18
N LEU A 67 -3.41 4.40 -6.18
CA LEU A 67 -1.99 4.04 -6.33
C LEU A 67 -1.91 2.79 -7.20
N THR A 68 -1.46 2.94 -8.44
CA THR A 68 -1.41 1.84 -9.44
C THR A 68 0.02 1.61 -9.97
N PRO A 69 1.00 1.33 -9.10
CA PRO A 69 2.34 1.04 -9.56
C PRO A 69 2.47 -0.38 -10.06
N ALA A 70 3.47 -0.69 -10.88
CA ALA A 70 3.78 -2.09 -11.17
C ALA A 70 4.19 -2.84 -9.88
N THR A 71 4.91 -2.14 -8.98
CA THR A 71 5.32 -2.65 -7.66
C THR A 71 4.99 -1.66 -6.54
N ALA A 72 4.28 -2.11 -5.51
CA ALA A 72 3.97 -1.35 -4.30
C ALA A 72 4.59 -1.99 -3.06
N VAL A 73 5.31 -1.20 -2.25
CA VAL A 73 5.80 -1.59 -0.92
C VAL A 73 5.27 -0.58 0.10
N LEU A 74 4.45 -1.06 1.02
CA LEU A 74 3.79 -0.25 2.04
C LEU A 74 4.23 -0.78 3.42
N ASN A 75 4.92 0.04 4.22
CA ASN A 75 5.31 -0.29 5.58
C ASN A 75 4.77 0.75 6.57
N GLY A 76 4.09 0.33 7.63
CA GLY A 76 3.66 1.22 8.73
C GLY A 76 2.16 1.16 9.00
N VAL A 77 1.56 2.32 9.32
CA VAL A 77 0.14 2.43 9.69
C VAL A 77 -0.62 3.13 8.58
N ILE A 78 -1.57 2.43 7.97
CA ILE A 78 -2.33 2.94 6.83
C ILE A 78 -3.82 2.80 7.08
N THR A 79 -4.52 3.93 7.16
CA THR A 79 -5.93 3.93 7.54
C THR A 79 -6.83 3.51 6.38
N LYS A 80 -6.54 4.01 5.18
CA LYS A 80 -7.31 3.71 3.98
C LYS A 80 -6.42 3.63 2.75
N ILE A 81 -6.37 2.44 2.17
CA ILE A 81 -5.81 2.17 0.85
C ILE A 81 -6.99 2.14 -0.14
N PRO A 82 -6.93 2.75 -1.33
CA PRO A 82 -7.92 2.59 -2.41
C PRO A 82 -7.54 1.36 -3.21
N ALA A 83 -8.46 0.74 -3.95
CA ALA A 83 -8.21 -0.55 -4.60
C ALA A 83 -6.90 -0.58 -5.42
N PRO A 84 -5.78 -1.11 -4.88
CA PRO A 84 -4.53 -1.11 -5.60
C PRO A 84 -4.62 -2.22 -6.63
N SER A 85 -4.25 -1.92 -7.87
CA SER A 85 -4.07 -2.92 -8.91
C SER A 85 -2.59 -3.11 -9.31
N PRO A 86 -1.62 -3.12 -8.37
CA PRO A 86 -0.24 -3.35 -8.75
C PRO A 86 -0.03 -4.79 -9.20
N SER A 87 0.93 -5.05 -10.08
CA SER A 87 1.29 -6.43 -10.39
C SER A 87 1.82 -7.16 -9.15
N LYS A 88 2.53 -6.44 -8.26
CA LYS A 88 3.06 -6.95 -6.98
C LYS A 88 2.80 -5.97 -5.84
N ALA A 89 2.28 -6.48 -4.72
CA ALA A 89 2.11 -5.70 -3.50
C ALA A 89 2.78 -6.38 -2.29
N VAL A 90 3.53 -5.61 -1.51
CA VAL A 90 4.07 -6.00 -0.21
C VAL A 90 3.52 -5.02 0.83
N LEU A 91 2.82 -5.55 1.82
CA LEU A 91 2.17 -4.77 2.86
C LEU A 91 2.66 -5.25 4.23
N ASN A 92 3.38 -4.40 4.97
CA ASN A 92 3.83 -4.69 6.32
C ASN A 92 3.31 -3.65 7.32
N GLY A 93 2.74 -4.10 8.44
CA GLY A 93 2.29 -3.21 9.53
C GLY A 93 0.79 -3.28 9.80
N VAL A 94 0.18 -2.15 10.14
CA VAL A 94 -1.23 -2.06 10.54
C VAL A 94 -2.04 -1.38 9.45
N ILE A 95 -3.02 -2.10 8.89
CA ILE A 95 -3.89 -1.57 7.85
C ILE A 95 -5.34 -1.68 8.27
N THR A 96 -6.03 -0.54 8.35
CA THR A 96 -7.40 -0.53 8.88
C THR A 96 -8.40 -0.94 7.81
N LYS A 97 -8.23 -0.48 6.55
CA LYS A 97 -9.18 -0.78 5.47
C LYS A 97 -8.54 -0.86 4.09
N ILE A 98 -8.81 -1.95 3.37
CA ILE A 98 -8.46 -2.16 1.95
C ILE A 98 -9.71 -2.57 1.17
N PRO A 99 -10.37 -1.69 0.38
CA PRO A 99 -11.65 -1.95 -0.30
C PRO A 99 -11.64 -3.11 -1.29
N ALA A 100 -10.55 -3.29 -2.05
CA ALA A 100 -10.33 -4.41 -2.95
C ALA A 100 -8.84 -4.47 -3.33
N LEU A 101 -8.24 -5.65 -3.46
CA LEU A 101 -6.84 -5.80 -3.88
C LEU A 101 -6.76 -6.90 -4.95
N THR A 102 -6.48 -6.53 -6.19
CA THR A 102 -6.35 -7.42 -7.36
C THR A 102 -4.92 -7.60 -7.94
N PRO A 103 -3.83 -7.68 -7.16
CA PRO A 103 -2.50 -7.94 -7.72
C PRO A 103 -2.33 -9.34 -8.30
N ALA A 104 -1.34 -9.52 -9.18
CA ALA A 104 -0.91 -10.88 -9.49
C ALA A 104 -0.31 -11.58 -8.26
N ARG A 105 0.41 -10.84 -7.40
CA ARG A 105 0.98 -11.35 -6.13
C ARG A 105 0.84 -10.37 -4.96
N VAL A 106 0.47 -10.89 -3.80
CA VAL A 106 0.40 -10.17 -2.52
C VAL A 106 1.25 -10.86 -1.47
N VAL A 107 2.04 -10.08 -0.73
CA VAL A 107 2.66 -10.48 0.54
C VAL A 107 2.18 -9.56 1.64
N LEU A 108 1.72 -10.13 2.74
CA LEU A 108 1.07 -9.40 3.81
C LEU A 108 1.64 -9.84 5.16
N ASN A 109 2.33 -8.93 5.85
CA ASN A 109 2.83 -9.18 7.20
C ASN A 109 2.31 -8.14 8.21
N GLY A 110 1.42 -8.52 9.12
CA GLY A 110 0.96 -7.60 10.17
C GLY A 110 -0.50 -7.74 10.54
N VAL A 111 -1.13 -6.64 10.92
CA VAL A 111 -2.53 -6.62 11.37
C VAL A 111 -3.37 -5.92 10.34
N ILE A 112 -4.42 -6.59 9.86
CA ILE A 112 -5.39 -5.96 8.96
C ILE A 112 -6.78 -6.11 9.53
N SER A 113 -7.51 -5.00 9.66
CA SER A 113 -8.85 -5.02 10.25
C SER A 113 -9.93 -5.38 9.23
N GLU A 114 -9.88 -4.85 8.01
CA GLU A 114 -10.89 -5.09 6.98
C GLU A 114 -10.29 -5.23 5.57
N ILE A 115 -10.66 -6.32 4.88
CA ILE A 115 -10.46 -6.49 3.44
C ILE A 115 -11.78 -7.06 2.86
N PRO A 116 -12.57 -6.30 2.08
CA PRO A 116 -13.81 -6.82 1.49
C PRO A 116 -13.57 -7.75 0.29
N ALA A 117 -12.46 -7.59 -0.45
CA ALA A 117 -12.12 -8.44 -1.59
C ALA A 117 -10.59 -8.54 -1.79
N LEU A 118 -10.08 -9.76 -1.95
CA LEU A 118 -8.68 -10.07 -2.21
C LEU A 118 -8.59 -11.19 -3.25
N THR A 119 -8.38 -10.83 -4.51
CA THR A 119 -8.36 -11.79 -5.63
C THR A 119 -7.00 -11.91 -6.35
N PRO A 120 -5.87 -12.03 -5.64
CA PRO A 120 -4.60 -12.28 -6.29
C PRO A 120 -4.47 -13.73 -6.75
N ALA A 121 -3.63 -13.95 -7.77
CA ALA A 121 -3.27 -15.29 -8.17
C ALA A 121 -2.49 -16.02 -7.07
N ILE A 122 -1.68 -15.28 -6.30
CA ILE A 122 -0.90 -15.80 -5.15
C ILE A 122 -0.92 -14.79 -4.00
N ALA A 123 -1.29 -15.25 -2.80
CA ALA A 123 -1.19 -14.51 -1.55
C ALA A 123 -0.31 -15.25 -0.52
N VAL A 124 0.59 -14.51 0.14
CA VAL A 124 1.32 -14.97 1.34
C VAL A 124 0.87 -14.10 2.50
N LEU A 125 0.27 -14.70 3.53
CA LEU A 125 -0.31 -14.00 4.67
C LEU A 125 0.38 -14.46 5.96
N ASN A 126 0.82 -13.49 6.76
CA ASN A 126 1.54 -13.72 8.01
C ASN A 126 1.19 -12.64 9.04
N GLY A 127 0.22 -12.92 9.90
CA GLY A 127 -0.22 -11.97 10.92
C GLY A 127 -1.69 -12.14 11.25
N VAL A 128 -2.28 -11.10 11.84
CA VAL A 128 -3.66 -11.14 12.31
C VAL A 128 -4.58 -10.59 11.23
N ILE A 129 -5.40 -11.48 10.67
CA ILE A 129 -6.43 -11.16 9.70
C ILE A 129 -7.74 -11.77 10.24
N PRO A 130 -8.74 -10.95 10.60
CA PRO A 130 -9.98 -11.43 11.21
C PRO A 130 -10.92 -12.12 10.22
N GLU A 131 -10.74 -11.92 8.91
CA GLU A 131 -11.53 -12.59 7.87
C GLU A 131 -10.76 -12.66 6.54
N ILE A 132 -10.81 -13.82 5.86
CA ILE A 132 -10.30 -13.93 4.49
C ILE A 132 -11.41 -13.49 3.53
N PRO A 133 -11.15 -12.57 2.58
CA PRO A 133 -12.19 -12.02 1.71
C PRO A 133 -12.68 -13.01 0.66
N ALA A 134 -13.95 -12.88 0.24
CA ALA A 134 -14.53 -13.66 -0.85
C ALA A 134 -14.53 -12.89 -2.19
N PRO A 135 -14.23 -13.55 -3.34
CA PRO A 135 -13.68 -14.90 -3.43
C PRO A 135 -12.21 -14.93 -2.96
N PRO A 136 -11.75 -16.05 -2.39
CA PRO A 136 -10.38 -16.17 -1.92
C PRO A 136 -9.39 -16.15 -3.09
N PRO A 137 -8.10 -15.82 -2.82
CA PRO A 137 -7.03 -15.93 -3.80
C PRO A 137 -6.95 -17.35 -4.41
N SER A 138 -6.50 -17.47 -5.65
CA SER A 138 -6.34 -18.79 -6.30
C SER A 138 -5.33 -19.69 -5.57
N ARG A 139 -4.34 -19.09 -4.89
CA ARG A 139 -3.40 -19.77 -3.98
C ARG A 139 -3.12 -18.91 -2.77
N VAL A 140 -3.24 -19.50 -1.58
CA VAL A 140 -2.94 -18.85 -0.30
C VAL A 140 -1.89 -19.67 0.46
N LEU A 141 -0.80 -19.02 0.86
CA LEU A 141 0.15 -19.55 1.84
C LEU A 141 -0.04 -18.82 3.17
N LEU A 142 -0.44 -19.55 4.19
CA LEU A 142 -0.64 -19.05 5.55
C LEU A 142 0.56 -19.44 6.40
N LEU A 143 1.25 -18.45 6.97
CA LEU A 143 2.28 -18.67 7.99
C LEU A 143 1.65 -18.59 9.39
N PRO A 144 2.08 -19.43 10.35
CA PRO A 144 1.39 -19.59 11.62
C PRO A 144 1.54 -18.35 12.51
N LYS A 145 0.55 -17.45 12.47
CA LYS A 145 0.15 -16.53 13.56
C LYS A 145 -1.37 -16.29 13.48
N MET A 146 -2.01 -16.36 14.65
CA MET A 146 -3.44 -16.31 14.96
C MET A 146 -4.37 -15.70 13.89
N ILE A 147 -5.12 -16.56 13.18
CA ILE A 147 -6.26 -16.20 12.33
C ILE A 147 -7.52 -16.52 13.14
N LEU A 148 -8.38 -15.52 13.36
CA LEU A 148 -9.67 -15.72 13.99
C LEU A 148 -10.70 -15.95 12.87
N GLY A 149 -11.45 -17.06 12.88
CA GLY A 149 -12.64 -17.21 12.02
C GLY A 149 -12.52 -18.05 10.72
N LEU A 150 -11.49 -18.88 10.54
CA LEU A 150 -11.43 -19.75 9.36
C LEU A 150 -12.32 -21.01 9.50
N THR A 151 -13.46 -21.04 8.82
CA THR A 151 -14.13 -22.30 8.44
C THR A 151 -13.51 -22.80 7.15
N LEU A 152 -12.79 -23.93 7.23
CA LEU A 152 -12.24 -24.62 6.07
C LEU A 152 -13.42 -25.26 5.29
N ILE A 153 -13.82 -24.71 4.15
CA ILE A 153 -14.63 -25.45 3.19
C ILE A 153 -13.63 -26.26 2.35
N VAL A 154 -13.61 -27.57 2.61
CA VAL A 154 -12.83 -28.57 1.88
C VAL A 154 -13.48 -28.82 0.52
#